data_AF-A0A2V6LVA4-F1
#
_entry.id   AF-A0A2V6LVA4-F1
#
_cell.length_a   1.000
_cell.length_b   1.000
_cell.length_c   1.000
_cell.angle_alpha   90.00
_cell.angle_beta   90.00
_cell.angle_gamma   90.00
#
_symmetry.space_group_name_H-M   'P 1'
#
loop_
_entity.id
_entity.type
_entity.pdbx_description
1 polymer ?
#
loop_
_entity_poly.entity_id
_entity_poly.type
_entity_poly.pdbx_seq_one_letter_code
_entity_poly.pdbx_strand_id
1 'polypeptide(L)'
;MAYLNENYLKLQAGYLFPEVARRVHEFCNANPEAAKRLIRCGIGDVTEPLPRVAIDAMKRAAEELGHRETFRGYGPEQGYEFLRSTIAQHDYRGRKIDIADDEIFISDGSKCDCGYILDILGDQNKVAVPDPVYPVYVDTNVMAGH
;
A
#
# COMPACT_ATOMS: atom_id res chain seq x y z
N MET A 1 16.76 -25.27 -16.34
CA MET A 1 16.78 -24.96 -14.89
C MET A 1 16.38 -23.51 -14.75
N ALA A 2 15.45 -23.18 -13.85
CA ALA A 2 15.06 -21.80 -13.60
C ALA A 2 16.05 -21.16 -12.63
N TYR A 3 16.54 -19.96 -12.94
CA TYR A 3 17.43 -19.19 -12.06
C TYR A 3 16.61 -18.37 -11.07
N LEU A 4 17.04 -18.32 -9.81
CA LEU A 4 16.40 -17.51 -8.76
C LEU A 4 16.97 -16.10 -8.76
N ASN A 5 16.18 -15.14 -8.26
CA ASN A 5 16.68 -13.82 -7.92
C ASN A 5 17.47 -13.90 -6.60
N GLU A 6 18.80 -13.97 -6.70
CA GLU A 6 19.69 -14.08 -5.53
C GLU A 6 19.66 -12.86 -4.61
N ASN A 7 19.12 -11.72 -5.06
CA ASN A 7 18.96 -10.54 -4.21
C ASN A 7 18.05 -10.80 -3.00
N TYR A 8 17.10 -11.74 -3.11
CA TYR A 8 16.26 -12.15 -1.98
C TYR A 8 17.08 -12.78 -0.84
N LEU A 9 18.25 -13.33 -1.13
CA LEU A 9 19.14 -13.90 -0.11
C LEU A 9 19.91 -12.82 0.68
N LYS A 10 19.91 -11.56 0.20
CA LYS A 10 20.55 -10.42 0.88
C LYS A 10 19.67 -9.82 1.98
N LEU A 11 18.38 -10.15 2.01
CA LEU A 11 17.46 -9.69 3.07
C LEU A 11 17.88 -10.31 4.41
N GLN A 12 18.28 -9.47 5.36
CA GLN A 12 18.88 -9.95 6.62
C GLN A 12 17.88 -10.65 7.57
N ALA A 13 16.59 -10.35 7.43
CA ALA A 13 15.53 -10.95 8.23
C ALA A 13 14.23 -11.01 7.43
N GLY A 14 13.25 -11.74 7.96
CA GLY A 14 11.87 -11.62 7.50
C GLY A 14 11.36 -10.20 7.71
N TYR A 15 10.41 -9.77 6.87
CA TYR A 15 9.75 -8.48 6.97
C TYR A 15 9.28 -8.22 8.42
N LEU A 16 9.51 -6.99 8.91
CA LEU A 16 9.36 -6.62 10.32
C LEU A 16 8.02 -7.06 10.94
N PHE A 17 6.92 -6.81 10.24
CA PHE A 17 5.57 -7.02 10.79
C PHE A 17 5.18 -8.49 10.93
N PRO A 18 5.45 -9.39 9.95
CA PRO A 18 5.34 -10.83 10.15
C PRO A 18 6.14 -11.35 11.35
N GLU A 19 7.35 -10.87 11.57
CA GLU A 19 8.17 -11.31 12.71
C GLU A 19 7.58 -10.84 14.06
N VAL A 20 7.06 -9.61 14.13
CA VAL A 20 6.31 -9.11 15.30
C VAL A 20 5.06 -9.99 15.54
N ALA A 21 4.31 -10.31 14.49
CA ALA A 21 3.11 -11.15 14.59
C ALA A 21 3.44 -12.55 15.12
N ARG A 22 4.53 -13.17 14.63
CA ARG A 22 5.01 -14.48 15.10
C ARG A 22 5.31 -14.47 16.60
N ARG A 23 6.07 -13.48 17.08
CA ARG A 23 6.43 -13.37 18.50
C ARG A 23 5.23 -13.09 19.40
N VAL A 24 4.29 -12.25 18.95
CA VAL A 24 3.05 -11.99 19.68
C VAL A 24 2.23 -13.28 19.80
N HIS A 25 2.17 -14.09 18.74
CA HIS A 25 1.45 -15.37 18.77
C HIS A 25 2.09 -16.35 19.76
N GLU A 26 3.42 -16.51 19.73
CA GLU A 26 4.15 -17.35 20.68
C GLU A 26 3.94 -16.91 22.13
N PHE A 27 4.01 -15.60 22.39
CA PHE A 27 3.72 -15.04 23.72
C PHE A 27 2.30 -15.36 24.18
N CYS A 28 1.30 -15.18 23.31
CA CYS A 28 -0.10 -15.43 23.65
C CYS A 28 -0.36 -16.91 23.99
N ASN A 29 0.26 -17.83 23.25
CA ASN A 29 0.11 -19.27 23.48
C ASN A 29 0.76 -19.69 24.80
N ALA A 30 1.94 -19.15 25.12
CA ALA A 30 2.66 -19.46 26.36
C ALA A 30 2.07 -18.74 27.59
N ASN A 31 1.34 -17.64 27.41
CA ASN A 31 0.81 -16.80 28.50
C ASN A 31 -0.69 -16.45 28.33
N PRO A 32 -1.63 -17.41 28.40
CA PRO A 32 -3.04 -17.17 28.09
C PRO A 32 -3.69 -16.08 28.96
N GLU A 33 -3.36 -15.99 30.25
CA GLU A 33 -3.92 -14.97 31.14
C GLU A 33 -3.38 -13.56 30.86
N ALA A 34 -2.12 -13.44 30.44
CA ALA A 34 -1.57 -12.15 30.01
C ALA A 34 -2.15 -11.73 28.66
N ALA A 35 -2.35 -12.69 27.74
CA ALA A 35 -2.91 -12.45 26.42
C ALA A 35 -4.28 -11.77 26.46
N LYS A 36 -5.12 -12.09 27.46
CA LYS A 36 -6.44 -11.45 27.67
C LYS A 36 -6.36 -9.93 27.88
N ARG A 37 -5.20 -9.41 28.30
CA ARG A 37 -4.97 -7.99 28.61
C ARG A 37 -3.96 -7.36 27.66
N LEU A 38 -3.59 -8.05 26.58
CA LEU A 38 -2.62 -7.54 25.61
C LEU A 38 -3.21 -6.35 24.83
N ILE A 39 -2.51 -5.22 24.87
CA ILE A 39 -2.82 -4.05 24.05
C ILE A 39 -1.82 -4.00 22.90
N ARG A 40 -2.32 -3.93 21.67
CA ARG A 40 -1.49 -3.91 20.45
C ARG A 40 -1.28 -2.48 19.98
N CYS A 41 -0.09 -1.94 20.26
CA CYS A 41 0.36 -0.61 19.77
C CYS A 41 1.48 -0.76 18.73
N GLY A 42 1.46 -1.84 17.95
CA GLY A 42 2.51 -2.18 16.98
C GLY A 42 2.19 -1.68 15.57
N ILE A 43 1.58 -2.54 14.76
CA ILE A 43 1.09 -2.17 13.43
C ILE A 43 0.00 -1.10 13.59
N GLY A 44 0.11 0.00 12.85
CA GLY A 44 -0.86 1.10 12.82
C GLY A 44 -2.15 0.74 12.09
N ASP A 45 -2.73 -0.42 12.39
CA ASP A 45 -4.03 -0.81 11.86
C ASP A 45 -5.14 -0.16 12.68
N VAL A 46 -6.19 0.28 12.00
CA VAL A 46 -7.22 1.15 12.58
C VAL A 46 -8.33 0.33 13.23
N THR A 47 -9.01 0.92 14.22
CA THR A 47 -10.13 0.28 14.94
C THR A 47 -11.50 0.86 14.60
N GLU A 48 -11.54 2.07 14.03
CA GLU A 48 -12.79 2.75 13.70
C GLU A 48 -13.38 2.26 12.37
N PRO A 49 -14.71 2.15 12.26
CA PRO A 49 -15.36 1.70 11.04
C PRO A 49 -15.25 2.75 9.92
N LEU A 50 -15.43 2.28 8.68
CA LEU A 50 -15.48 3.17 7.52
C LEU A 50 -16.58 4.24 7.68
N PRO A 51 -16.32 5.51 7.30
CA PRO A 51 -17.34 6.54 7.29
C PRO A 51 -18.55 6.15 6.46
N ARG A 52 -19.76 6.46 6.94
CA ARG A 52 -21.01 6.03 6.29
C ARG A 52 -21.11 6.46 4.82
N VAL A 53 -20.60 7.65 4.51
CA VAL A 53 -20.56 8.19 3.14
C VAL A 53 -19.75 7.31 2.17
N ALA A 54 -18.64 6.72 2.64
CA ALA A 54 -17.84 5.80 1.84
C ALA A 54 -18.57 4.47 1.63
N ILE A 55 -19.20 3.94 2.69
CA ILE A 55 -20.00 2.71 2.62
C ILE A 55 -21.15 2.87 1.60
N ASP A 56 -21.90 3.96 1.68
CA ASP A 56 -23.04 4.18 0.80
C ASP A 56 -22.60 4.39 -0.66
N ALA A 57 -21.44 5.03 -0.90
CA ALA A 57 -20.85 5.14 -2.23
C ALA A 57 -20.44 3.77 -2.82
N MET A 58 -19.75 2.95 -2.02
CA MET A 58 -19.33 1.60 -2.44
C MET A 58 -20.53 0.69 -2.75
N LYS A 59 -21.61 0.79 -1.95
CA LYS A 59 -22.86 0.06 -2.22
C LYS A 59 -23.48 0.47 -3.55
N ARG A 60 -23.56 1.78 -3.83
CA ARG A 60 -24.08 2.28 -5.11
C ARG A 60 -23.23 1.83 -6.29
N ALA A 61 -21.90 1.85 -6.15
CA ALA A 61 -21.00 1.39 -7.20
C ALA A 61 -21.19 -0.12 -7.49
N ALA A 62 -21.35 -0.94 -6.44
CA ALA A 62 -21.63 -2.36 -6.61
C ALA A 62 -22.99 -2.62 -7.30
N GLU A 63 -24.03 -1.86 -6.92
CA GLU A 63 -25.35 -1.94 -7.56
C GLU A 63 -25.30 -1.50 -9.03
N GLU A 64 -24.58 -0.42 -9.36
CA GLU A 64 -24.39 0.06 -10.74
C GLU A 64 -23.81 -1.04 -11.64
N LEU A 65 -22.87 -1.83 -11.12
CA LEU A 65 -22.27 -2.95 -11.87
C LEU A 65 -23.21 -4.16 -11.99
N GLY A 66 -24.31 -4.21 -11.24
CA GLY A 66 -25.34 -5.24 -11.36
C GLY A 66 -26.30 -5.03 -12.53
N HIS A 67 -26.36 -3.83 -13.10
CA HIS A 67 -27.22 -3.49 -14.22
C HIS A 67 -26.46 -3.52 -15.54
N ARG A 68 -27.02 -4.23 -16.54
CA ARG A 68 -26.35 -4.43 -17.85
C ARG A 68 -26.11 -3.10 -18.58
N GLU A 69 -26.99 -2.13 -18.38
CA GLU A 69 -26.96 -0.83 -19.04
C GLU A 69 -25.86 0.08 -18.51
N THR A 70 -25.44 -0.13 -17.26
CA THR A 70 -24.41 0.69 -16.58
C THR A 70 -23.14 -0.09 -16.25
N PHE A 71 -23.10 -1.39 -16.54
CA PHE A 71 -21.93 -2.23 -16.33
C PHE A 71 -20.69 -1.68 -17.07
N ARG A 72 -19.56 -1.71 -16.37
CA ARG A 72 -18.24 -1.31 -16.89
C ARG A 72 -17.29 -2.50 -16.78
N GLY A 73 -16.55 -2.76 -17.85
CA GLY A 73 -15.48 -3.77 -17.89
C GLY A 73 -14.19 -3.24 -17.26
N TYR A 74 -13.05 -3.46 -17.91
CA TYR A 74 -11.80 -2.82 -17.50
C TYR A 74 -11.96 -1.29 -17.46
N GLY A 75 -11.57 -0.71 -16.34
CA GLY A 75 -11.45 0.74 -16.20
C GLY A 75 -10.14 1.24 -16.83
N PRO A 76 -9.98 2.57 -16.94
CA PRO A 76 -8.70 3.16 -17.34
C PRO A 76 -7.60 2.82 -16.31
N GLU A 77 -6.44 2.39 -16.78
CA GLU A 77 -5.35 1.86 -15.96
C GLU A 77 -4.74 2.93 -15.03
N GLN A 78 -4.81 4.20 -15.44
CA GLN A 78 -4.39 5.34 -14.62
C GLN A 78 -5.41 5.73 -13.53
N GLY A 79 -6.62 5.15 -13.58
CA GLY A 79 -7.75 5.50 -12.72
C GLY A 79 -8.79 6.39 -13.40
N TYR A 80 -10.03 6.28 -12.94
CA TYR A 80 -11.14 7.06 -13.48
C TYR A 80 -10.93 8.57 -13.31
N GLU A 81 -11.24 9.32 -14.36
CA GLU A 81 -11.07 10.79 -14.42
C GLU A 81 -11.73 11.50 -13.22
N PHE A 82 -12.95 11.11 -12.85
CA PHE A 82 -13.66 11.75 -11.74
C PHE A 82 -12.85 11.72 -10.43
N LEU A 83 -12.07 10.66 -10.20
CA LEU A 83 -11.25 10.53 -9.00
C LEU A 83 -9.95 11.32 -9.16
N ARG A 84 -9.28 11.19 -10.31
CA ARG A 84 -8.04 11.92 -10.61
C ARG A 84 -8.23 13.44 -10.51
N SER A 85 -9.25 13.98 -11.16
CA SER A 85 -9.58 15.41 -11.11
C SER A 85 -9.96 15.88 -9.70
N THR A 86 -10.66 15.04 -8.93
CA THR A 86 -11.01 15.36 -7.53
C THR A 86 -9.75 15.46 -6.67
N ILE A 87 -8.82 14.51 -6.78
CA ILE A 87 -7.54 14.54 -6.05
C ILE A 87 -6.71 15.76 -6.47
N ALA A 88 -6.50 15.96 -7.78
CA ALA A 88 -5.75 17.09 -8.32
C ALA A 88 -6.32 18.44 -7.82
N GLN A 89 -7.65 18.58 -7.77
CA GLN A 89 -8.29 19.79 -7.29
C GLN A 89 -8.19 19.98 -5.77
N HIS A 90 -8.53 18.97 -4.97
CA HIS A 90 -8.70 19.14 -3.52
C HIS A 90 -7.39 19.00 -2.73
N ASP A 91 -6.48 18.14 -3.19
CA ASP A 91 -5.24 17.88 -2.47
C ASP A 91 -4.09 18.76 -2.95
N TYR A 92 -4.12 19.24 -4.21
CA TYR A 92 -3.03 20.01 -4.82
C TYR A 92 -3.44 21.44 -5.24
N ARG A 93 -4.29 21.60 -6.27
CA ARG A 93 -4.62 22.93 -6.83
C ARG A 93 -5.33 23.84 -5.81
N GLY A 94 -6.19 23.29 -4.97
CA GLY A 94 -6.80 24.00 -3.83
C GLY A 94 -5.79 24.50 -2.80
N ARG A 95 -4.58 23.95 -2.79
CA ARG A 95 -3.43 24.35 -1.97
C ARG A 95 -2.40 25.16 -2.73
N LYS A 96 -2.72 25.61 -3.95
CA LYS A 96 -1.84 26.37 -4.87
C LYS A 96 -0.61 25.56 -5.35
N ILE A 97 -0.76 24.24 -5.46
CA ILE A 97 0.23 23.36 -6.09
C ILE A 97 -0.34 22.99 -7.47
N ASP A 98 0.39 23.32 -8.53
CA ASP A 98 -0.05 23.06 -9.91
C ASP A 98 0.21 21.60 -10.26
N ILE A 99 -0.84 20.79 -10.14
CA ILE A 99 -0.87 19.37 -10.53
C ILE A 99 -2.02 19.18 -11.51
N ALA A 100 -1.71 18.63 -12.68
CA ALA A 100 -2.65 18.27 -13.72
C ALA A 100 -3.30 16.92 -13.43
N ASP A 101 -4.49 16.70 -14.01
CA ASP A 101 -5.27 15.48 -13.73
C ASP A 101 -4.57 14.22 -14.28
N ASP A 102 -3.75 14.36 -15.33
CA ASP A 102 -2.95 13.30 -15.96
C ASP A 102 -1.58 13.06 -15.29
N GLU A 103 -1.26 13.80 -14.23
CA GLU A 103 -0.12 13.51 -13.34
C GLU A 103 -0.52 12.61 -12.15
N ILE A 104 -1.81 12.31 -11.99
CA ILE A 104 -2.34 11.45 -10.93
C ILE A 104 -2.56 10.02 -11.45
N PHE A 105 -1.89 9.05 -10.82
CA PHE A 105 -2.03 7.62 -11.10
C PHE A 105 -2.65 6.93 -9.89
N ILE A 106 -3.83 6.33 -10.07
CA ILE A 106 -4.55 5.63 -8.99
C ILE A 106 -4.06 4.18 -8.92
N SER A 107 -3.60 3.76 -7.75
CA SER A 107 -3.12 2.41 -7.47
C SER A 107 -3.96 1.70 -6.41
N ASP A 108 -3.59 0.47 -6.09
CA ASP A 108 -4.16 -0.32 -5.00
C ASP A 108 -3.56 0.01 -3.62
N GLY A 109 -2.52 0.84 -3.57
CA GLY A 109 -1.99 1.40 -2.32
C GLY A 109 -0.51 1.76 -2.38
N SER A 110 -0.11 2.71 -1.53
CA SER A 110 1.24 3.28 -1.54
C SER A 110 2.35 2.25 -1.30
N LYS A 111 2.09 1.17 -0.57
CA LYS A 111 3.08 0.10 -0.38
C LYS A 111 3.46 -0.57 -1.70
N CYS A 112 2.48 -0.82 -2.57
CA CYS A 112 2.69 -1.41 -3.89
C CYS A 112 3.48 -0.43 -4.76
N ASP A 113 3.07 0.83 -4.82
CA ASP A 113 3.75 1.87 -5.62
C ASP A 113 5.21 2.07 -5.23
N CYS A 114 5.53 2.01 -3.92
CA CYS A 114 6.92 2.09 -3.45
C CYS A 114 7.79 0.92 -3.92
N GLY A 115 7.18 -0.23 -4.24
CA GLY A 115 7.84 -1.35 -4.91
C GLY A 115 7.93 -1.13 -6.42
N TYR A 116 6.78 -0.90 -7.06
CA TYR A 116 6.67 -0.80 -8.52
C TYR A 116 7.44 0.38 -9.12
N ILE A 117 7.67 1.46 -8.37
CA ILE A 117 8.48 2.57 -8.87
C ILE A 117 9.92 2.13 -9.23
N LEU A 118 10.42 1.05 -8.64
CA LEU A 118 11.73 0.50 -8.95
C LEU A 118 11.75 -0.25 -10.29
N ASP A 119 10.59 -0.66 -10.83
CA ASP A 119 10.51 -1.33 -12.14
C ASP A 119 10.89 -0.38 -13.28
N ILE A 120 10.81 0.94 -13.06
CA ILE A 120 11.17 1.98 -14.03
C ILE A 120 12.50 2.69 -13.72
N LEU A 121 13.15 2.34 -12.60
CA LEU A 121 14.43 2.93 -12.19
C LEU A 121 15.57 1.92 -12.39
N GLY A 122 16.62 2.34 -13.13
CA GLY A 122 17.76 1.47 -13.43
C GLY A 122 18.67 1.18 -12.24
N ASP A 123 19.43 0.09 -12.34
CA ASP A 123 20.37 -0.41 -11.32
C ASP A 123 21.60 0.48 -11.07
N GLN A 124 21.89 1.42 -11.98
CA GLN A 124 23.02 2.34 -11.85
C GLN A 124 22.78 3.49 -10.85
N ASN A 125 21.56 3.62 -10.34
CA ASN A 125 21.20 4.69 -9.40
C ASN A 125 21.71 4.38 -7.99
N LYS A 126 22.14 5.43 -7.28
CA LYS A 126 22.37 5.36 -5.84
C LYS A 126 21.15 5.89 -5.11
N VAL A 127 20.47 5.01 -4.39
CA VAL A 127 19.24 5.36 -3.67
C VAL A 127 19.58 5.82 -2.26
N ALA A 128 19.07 6.99 -1.90
CA ALA A 128 19.18 7.53 -0.55
C ALA A 128 17.85 7.36 0.19
N VAL A 129 17.90 6.81 1.40
CA VAL A 129 16.74 6.66 2.29
C VAL A 129 17.02 7.36 3.63
N PRO A 130 16.02 8.01 4.25
CA PRO A 130 16.14 8.47 5.62
C PRO A 130 16.43 7.32 6.60
N ASP A 131 17.00 7.64 7.75
CA ASP A 131 17.18 6.69 8.86
C ASP A 131 16.79 7.39 10.18
N PRO A 132 15.70 6.97 10.87
CA PRO A 132 14.85 5.81 10.57
C PRO A 132 13.81 6.05 9.46
N VAL A 133 13.35 4.96 8.82
CA VAL A 133 12.32 5.01 7.76
C VAL A 133 11.46 3.74 7.72
N TYR A 134 10.32 3.79 7.03
CA TYR A 134 9.49 2.63 6.76
C TYR A 134 10.25 1.57 5.94
N PRO A 135 10.28 0.29 6.36
CA PRO A 135 11.21 -0.69 5.82
C PRO A 135 10.96 -1.07 4.36
N VAL A 136 9.77 -0.83 3.81
CA VAL A 136 9.45 -1.17 2.41
C VAL A 136 10.44 -0.53 1.44
N TYR A 137 10.85 0.72 1.67
CA TYR A 137 11.80 1.39 0.77
C TYR A 137 13.15 0.66 0.70
N VAL A 138 13.62 0.12 1.83
CA VAL A 138 14.90 -0.61 1.87
C VAL A 138 14.73 -2.00 1.26
N ASP A 139 13.72 -2.74 1.70
CA ASP A 139 13.52 -4.13 1.30
C ASP A 139 13.26 -4.27 -0.20
N THR A 140 12.46 -3.37 -0.80
CA THR A 140 12.19 -3.42 -2.25
C THR A 140 13.43 -3.05 -3.07
N ASN A 141 14.26 -2.11 -2.62
CA ASN A 141 15.54 -1.80 -3.26
C ASN A 141 16.50 -2.98 -3.22
N VAL A 142 16.60 -3.65 -2.06
CA VAL A 142 17.40 -4.89 -1.96
C VAL A 142 16.88 -5.94 -2.94
N MET A 143 15.56 -6.19 -2.99
CA MET A 143 14.96 -7.17 -3.91
C MET A 143 15.20 -6.84 -5.40
N ALA A 144 15.12 -5.56 -5.76
CA ALA A 144 15.37 -5.06 -7.10
C ALA A 144 16.86 -5.11 -7.50
N GLY A 145 17.77 -5.19 -6.52
CA GLY A 145 19.21 -5.29 -6.75
C GLY A 145 19.92 -3.93 -6.81
N HIS A 146 19.33 -2.90 -6.21
CA HIS A 146 19.94 -1.59 -6.02
C HIS A 146 20.87 -1.54 -4.81
#